data_AF-A0A7C4Z8N3-F1
#
_entry.id   AF-A0A7C4Z8N3-F1
#
_cell.length_a   1.000
_cell.length_b   1.000
_cell.length_c   1.000
_cell.angle_alpha   90.00
_cell.angle_beta   90.00
_cell.angle_gamma   90.00
#
_symmetry.space_group_name_H-M   'P 1'
#
loop_
_entity.id
_entity.type
_entity.pdbx_description
1 polymer ?
#
loop_
_entity_poly.entity_id
_entity_poly.type
_entity_poly.pdbx_seq_one_letter_code
_entity_poly.pdbx_strand_id
1 'polypeptide(L)'
;IQNGHVDLAIVGSEVLLRNDLSEDELIGYIRRVKASGVPVTTGETWSELLQHPKVMAECSVILAHFYPYWEGMRIDQALKNLHQNYLKLKQAAGGKEVIVGETGWPSGGCSFGQAIASPENASLYFLNFVSWARAENVKYFYFEAFDEVWKASYEGPQGAYWGIWDKTFQMKPGMIRVFNGETMPNNWSSETPKTIPGDLDFDGRITVLDATLSLRFLLGLDSPSPKQVSAADINRNGKLDIGDCIMILRLAVGLAA
;
A
#
# COMPACT_ATOMS: atom_id res chain seq x y z
N ILE A 1 5.72 -25.83 21.67
CA ILE A 1 6.88 -25.68 20.74
C ILE A 1 7.39 -27.06 20.30
N GLN A 2 7.82 -27.95 21.20
CA GLN A 2 8.53 -29.20 20.85
C GLN A 2 7.73 -30.27 20.08
N ASN A 3 6.39 -30.20 20.05
CA ASN A 3 5.56 -31.15 19.29
C ASN A 3 5.45 -30.82 17.78
N GLY A 4 6.17 -29.79 17.29
CA GLY A 4 6.24 -29.47 15.86
C GLY A 4 5.04 -28.73 15.27
N HIS A 5 4.11 -28.24 16.10
CA HIS A 5 2.92 -27.50 15.64
C HIS A 5 3.12 -25.98 15.50
N VAL A 6 4.32 -25.45 15.80
CA VAL A 6 4.59 -24.01 15.79
C VAL A 6 5.57 -23.70 14.67
N ASP A 7 5.09 -23.02 13.64
CA ASP A 7 5.91 -22.63 12.49
C ASP A 7 6.77 -21.37 12.75
N LEU A 8 6.25 -20.45 13.55
CA LEU A 8 6.88 -19.16 13.89
C LEU A 8 6.40 -18.68 15.26
N ALA A 9 7.31 -18.23 16.11
CA ALA A 9 6.99 -17.58 17.37
C ALA A 9 7.14 -16.06 17.25
N ILE A 10 6.06 -15.32 17.46
CA ILE A 10 6.03 -13.85 17.45
C ILE A 10 6.21 -13.37 18.90
N VAL A 11 7.34 -12.74 19.19
CA VAL A 11 7.75 -12.30 20.53
C VAL A 11 7.46 -10.80 20.66
N GLY A 12 6.21 -10.49 20.93
CA GLY A 12 5.72 -9.11 21.03
C GLY A 12 4.96 -8.66 19.78
N SER A 13 4.03 -7.74 19.99
CA SER A 13 3.30 -7.04 18.94
C SER A 13 3.23 -5.55 19.30
N GLU A 14 3.85 -4.70 18.48
CA GLU A 14 3.93 -3.24 18.64
C GLU A 14 4.48 -2.79 20.00
N VAL A 15 5.46 -3.54 20.50
CA VAL A 15 6.14 -3.28 21.79
C VAL A 15 6.93 -1.99 21.71
N LEU A 16 7.67 -1.78 20.62
CA LEU A 16 8.49 -0.58 20.42
C LEU A 16 7.61 0.63 20.13
N LEU A 17 6.59 0.48 19.28
CA LEU A 17 5.63 1.55 19.00
C LEU A 17 4.99 2.10 20.28
N ARG A 18 4.56 1.21 21.18
CA ARG A 18 3.91 1.59 22.45
C ARG A 18 4.91 1.98 23.54
N ASN A 19 6.21 1.83 23.30
CA ASN A 19 7.27 2.00 24.30
C ASN A 19 7.06 1.11 25.54
N ASP A 20 6.52 -0.10 25.36
CA ASP A 20 6.28 -1.05 26.46
C ASP A 20 7.61 -1.60 27.02
N LEU A 21 8.63 -1.75 26.17
CA LEU A 21 9.99 -2.19 26.49
C LEU A 21 11.02 -1.42 25.66
N SER A 22 12.25 -1.36 26.15
CA SER A 22 13.40 -0.87 25.37
C SER A 22 13.84 -1.87 24.28
N GLU A 23 14.62 -1.38 23.29
CA GLU A 23 15.22 -2.20 22.23
C GLU A 23 15.97 -3.42 22.80
N ASP A 24 16.80 -3.19 23.83
CA ASP A 24 17.65 -4.24 24.42
C ASP A 24 16.84 -5.28 25.21
N GLU A 25 15.78 -4.86 25.90
CA GLU A 25 14.88 -5.77 26.62
C GLU A 25 14.13 -6.69 25.65
N LEU A 26 13.58 -6.12 24.57
CA LEU A 26 12.91 -6.90 23.52
C LEU A 26 13.86 -7.92 22.88
N ILE A 27 15.09 -7.50 22.53
CA ILE A 27 16.14 -8.39 22.02
C ILE A 27 16.42 -9.53 23.01
N GLY A 28 16.47 -9.23 24.31
CA GLY A 28 16.64 -10.23 25.37
C GLY A 28 15.55 -11.31 25.34
N TYR A 29 14.29 -10.91 25.22
CA TYR A 29 13.17 -11.86 25.10
C TYR A 29 13.20 -12.65 23.79
N ILE A 30 13.50 -12.00 22.66
CA ILE A 30 13.64 -12.68 21.35
C ILE A 30 14.70 -13.78 21.45
N ARG A 31 15.89 -13.47 21.98
CA ARG A 31 16.97 -14.45 22.14
C ARG A 31 16.59 -15.60 23.07
N ARG A 32 15.86 -15.31 24.16
CA ARG A 32 15.38 -16.35 25.08
C ARG A 32 14.44 -17.34 24.40
N VAL A 33 13.49 -16.86 23.58
CA VAL A 33 12.58 -17.74 22.84
C VAL A 33 13.31 -18.45 21.71
N LYS A 34 14.24 -17.77 21.02
CA LYS A 34 15.07 -18.33 19.95
C LYS A 34 15.86 -19.55 20.40
N ALA A 35 16.31 -19.57 21.66
CA ALA A 35 17.00 -20.72 22.27
C ALA A 35 16.14 -22.00 22.34
N SER A 36 14.82 -21.90 22.16
CA SER A 36 13.93 -23.08 22.07
C SER A 36 14.01 -23.82 20.72
N GLY A 37 14.67 -23.25 19.72
CA GLY A 37 14.90 -23.86 18.39
C GLY A 37 13.82 -23.58 17.34
N VAL A 38 12.75 -22.84 17.68
CA VAL A 38 11.72 -22.42 16.72
C VAL A 38 12.09 -21.06 16.10
N PRO A 39 11.78 -20.82 14.81
CA PRO A 39 11.93 -19.50 14.19
C PRO A 39 11.21 -18.43 15.00
N VAL A 40 11.87 -17.28 15.18
CA VAL A 40 11.31 -16.17 15.97
C VAL A 40 11.22 -14.89 15.15
N THR A 41 10.26 -14.05 15.50
CA THR A 41 10.15 -12.67 15.01
C THR A 41 9.53 -11.78 16.09
N THR A 42 9.36 -10.50 15.83
CA THR A 42 8.47 -9.60 16.57
C THR A 42 7.55 -8.93 15.56
N GLY A 43 6.29 -8.70 15.93
CA GLY A 43 5.36 -7.90 15.12
C GLY A 43 5.56 -6.43 15.47
N GLU A 44 5.94 -5.60 14.51
CA GLU A 44 6.10 -4.16 14.71
C GLU A 44 5.64 -3.42 13.45
N THR A 45 5.39 -2.12 13.54
CA THR A 45 5.13 -1.33 12.33
C THR A 45 6.36 -1.30 11.43
N TRP A 46 6.14 -1.16 10.12
CA TRP A 46 7.24 -1.06 9.16
C TRP A 46 8.22 0.07 9.49
N SER A 47 7.72 1.20 10.04
CA SER A 47 8.52 2.35 10.41
C SER A 47 9.35 2.11 11.67
N GLU A 48 8.82 1.39 12.66
CA GLU A 48 9.58 1.02 13.86
C GLU A 48 10.72 0.07 13.52
N LEU A 49 10.47 -0.93 12.66
CA LEU A 49 11.50 -1.87 12.24
C LEU A 49 12.67 -1.17 11.50
N LEU A 50 12.39 -0.18 10.65
CA LEU A 50 13.43 0.60 9.98
C LEU A 50 14.30 1.40 10.95
N GLN A 51 13.75 1.83 12.08
CA GLN A 51 14.47 2.56 13.12
C GLN A 51 15.29 1.63 14.03
N HIS A 52 14.93 0.34 14.10
CA HIS A 52 15.52 -0.65 15.01
C HIS A 52 16.17 -1.82 14.26
N PRO A 53 17.24 -1.60 13.48
CA PRO A 53 17.89 -2.64 12.69
C PRO A 53 18.50 -3.77 13.55
N LYS A 54 18.82 -3.52 14.83
CA LYS A 54 19.30 -4.59 15.73
C LYS A 54 18.21 -5.61 16.03
N VAL A 55 16.96 -5.16 16.20
CA VAL A 55 15.81 -6.05 16.40
C VAL A 55 15.58 -6.91 15.16
N MET A 56 15.62 -6.30 13.96
CA MET A 56 15.55 -7.03 12.69
C MET A 56 16.69 -8.04 12.51
N ALA A 57 17.87 -7.79 13.08
CA ALA A 57 18.99 -8.72 13.02
C ALA A 57 18.75 -10.01 13.83
N GLU A 58 18.00 -9.91 14.93
CA GLU A 58 17.70 -11.05 15.81
C GLU A 58 16.58 -11.95 15.27
N CYS A 59 15.71 -11.42 14.42
CA CYS A 59 14.56 -12.13 13.86
C CYS A 59 14.95 -13.12 12.73
N SER A 60 14.26 -14.26 12.66
CA SER A 60 14.37 -15.24 11.58
C SER A 60 13.72 -14.77 10.28
N VAL A 61 12.59 -14.06 10.41
CA VAL A 61 11.86 -13.38 9.33
C VAL A 61 11.43 -12.01 9.84
N ILE A 62 11.18 -11.05 8.95
CA ILE A 62 10.66 -9.73 9.32
C ILE A 62 9.15 -9.76 9.22
N LEU A 63 8.45 -9.57 10.34
CA LEU A 63 7.00 -9.51 10.40
C LEU A 63 6.59 -8.05 10.66
N ALA A 64 5.97 -7.41 9.67
CA ALA A 64 5.73 -5.97 9.71
C ALA A 64 4.27 -5.60 9.49
N HIS A 65 3.75 -4.69 10.30
CA HIS A 65 2.39 -4.19 10.21
C HIS A 65 2.35 -2.97 9.27
N PHE A 66 1.36 -2.97 8.38
CA PHE A 66 1.12 -1.90 7.42
C PHE A 66 -0.35 -1.50 7.49
N TYR A 67 -0.64 -0.31 7.99
CA TYR A 67 -2.00 0.22 8.05
C TYR A 67 -2.09 1.57 7.37
N PRO A 68 -2.24 1.61 6.03
CA PRO A 68 -2.49 2.86 5.31
C PRO A 68 -3.67 3.67 5.86
N TYR A 69 -4.66 3.00 6.47
CA TYR A 69 -5.75 3.64 7.18
C TYR A 69 -5.26 4.56 8.32
N TRP A 70 -4.38 4.06 9.19
CA TRP A 70 -3.80 4.85 10.29
C TRP A 70 -2.75 5.87 9.81
N GLU A 71 -2.26 5.72 8.58
CA GLU A 71 -1.44 6.73 7.90
C GLU A 71 -2.30 7.81 7.21
N GLY A 72 -3.64 7.72 7.32
CA GLY A 72 -4.58 8.68 6.76
C GLY A 72 -4.66 8.69 5.24
N MET A 73 -4.22 7.61 4.60
CA MET A 73 -4.16 7.48 3.15
C MET A 73 -5.56 7.38 2.55
N ARG A 74 -5.76 8.01 1.39
CA ARG A 74 -6.96 7.76 0.58
C ARG A 74 -6.93 6.34 0.01
N ILE A 75 -8.08 5.70 -0.11
CA ILE A 75 -8.20 4.28 -0.52
C ILE A 75 -7.49 3.95 -1.84
N ASP A 76 -7.50 4.86 -2.81
CA ASP A 76 -6.87 4.69 -4.12
C ASP A 76 -5.34 4.91 -4.11
N GLN A 77 -4.79 5.41 -3.00
CA GLN A 77 -3.33 5.55 -2.80
C GLN A 77 -2.79 4.57 -1.75
N ALA A 78 -3.68 3.93 -0.99
CA ALA A 78 -3.33 3.09 0.16
C ALA A 78 -2.34 1.97 -0.20
N LEU A 79 -2.61 1.24 -1.29
CA LEU A 79 -1.76 0.11 -1.68
C LEU A 79 -0.44 0.55 -2.30
N LYS A 80 -0.42 1.68 -3.00
CA LYS A 80 0.81 2.28 -3.51
C LYS A 80 1.74 2.69 -2.36
N ASN A 81 1.19 3.33 -1.32
CA ASN A 81 1.95 3.65 -0.11
C ASN A 81 2.49 2.36 0.54
N LEU A 82 1.62 1.35 0.77
CA LEU A 82 2.03 0.08 1.36
C LEU A 82 3.16 -0.56 0.57
N HIS A 83 3.05 -0.65 -0.76
CA HIS A 83 4.07 -1.24 -1.62
C HIS A 83 5.40 -0.48 -1.53
N GLN A 84 5.38 0.86 -1.54
CA GLN A 84 6.59 1.67 -1.39
C GLN A 84 7.28 1.44 -0.03
N ASN A 85 6.51 1.39 1.05
CA ASN A 85 7.04 1.14 2.39
C ASN A 85 7.54 -0.30 2.55
N TYR A 86 6.84 -1.27 1.94
CA TYR A 86 7.27 -2.66 1.87
C TYR A 86 8.62 -2.80 1.15
N LEU A 87 8.82 -2.12 0.02
CA LEU A 87 10.11 -2.16 -0.70
C LEU A 87 11.26 -1.57 0.12
N LYS A 88 11.04 -0.46 0.83
CA LYS A 88 12.05 0.11 1.76
C LYS A 88 12.43 -0.90 2.84
N LEU A 89 11.43 -1.53 3.47
CA LEU A 89 11.67 -2.52 4.51
C LEU A 89 12.35 -3.77 3.96
N LYS A 90 11.94 -4.27 2.79
CA LYS A 90 12.56 -5.41 2.11
C LYS A 90 14.03 -5.15 1.80
N GLN A 91 14.39 -3.93 1.40
CA GLN A 91 15.78 -3.54 1.22
C GLN A 91 16.56 -3.58 2.55
N ALA A 92 15.99 -3.00 3.62
CA ALA A 92 16.61 -2.97 4.95
C ALA A 92 16.70 -4.35 5.61
N ALA A 93 15.80 -5.28 5.28
CA ALA A 93 15.77 -6.64 5.79
C ALA A 93 16.99 -7.49 5.38
N GLY A 94 17.80 -7.02 4.41
CA GLY A 94 19.08 -7.63 4.06
C GLY A 94 18.95 -9.07 3.54
N GLY A 95 17.88 -9.37 2.83
CA GLY A 95 17.59 -10.70 2.27
C GLY A 95 16.75 -11.62 3.15
N LYS A 96 16.41 -11.23 4.38
CA LYS A 96 15.38 -11.95 5.17
C LYS A 96 14.01 -11.82 4.50
N GLU A 97 13.20 -12.87 4.59
CA GLU A 97 11.81 -12.83 4.15
C GLU A 97 11.04 -11.76 4.94
N VAL A 98 10.28 -10.92 4.24
CA VAL A 98 9.37 -9.95 4.83
C VAL A 98 7.95 -10.46 4.67
N ILE A 99 7.24 -10.58 5.78
CA ILE A 99 5.86 -11.00 5.87
C ILE A 99 5.05 -9.78 6.33
N VAL A 100 3.92 -9.51 5.67
CA VAL A 100 2.96 -8.52 6.17
C VAL A 100 2.24 -9.13 7.37
N GLY A 101 2.61 -8.71 8.57
CA GLY A 101 2.09 -9.26 9.82
C GLY A 101 0.67 -8.86 10.09
N GLU A 102 0.32 -7.62 9.76
CA GLU A 102 -1.04 -7.13 9.86
C GLU A 102 -1.27 -6.05 8.82
N THR A 103 -2.48 -6.05 8.27
CA THR A 103 -3.00 -4.99 7.42
C THR A 103 -4.50 -5.14 7.28
N GLY A 104 -5.22 -4.05 7.07
CA GLY A 104 -6.66 -4.10 6.89
C GLY A 104 -7.24 -2.72 6.63
N TRP A 105 -8.57 -2.67 6.55
CA TRP A 105 -9.31 -1.42 6.45
C TRP A 105 -10.69 -1.58 7.08
N PRO A 106 -11.11 -0.69 8.00
CA PRO A 106 -12.38 -0.84 8.71
C PRO A 106 -13.57 -0.54 7.80
N SER A 107 -14.62 -1.36 7.89
CA SER A 107 -15.85 -1.18 7.12
C SER A 107 -16.83 -0.18 7.73
N GLY A 108 -16.48 0.46 8.85
CA GLY A 108 -17.33 1.39 9.58
C GLY A 108 -16.56 2.10 10.69
N GLY A 109 -17.20 3.08 11.33
CA GLY A 109 -16.57 3.93 12.33
C GLY A 109 -16.15 5.29 11.77
N CYS A 110 -15.18 5.93 12.42
CA CYS A 110 -14.69 7.24 12.01
C CYS A 110 -13.72 7.13 10.82
N SER A 111 -13.56 8.22 10.07
CA SER A 111 -12.45 8.37 9.13
C SER A 111 -11.19 8.85 9.85
N PHE A 112 -10.01 8.49 9.36
CA PHE A 112 -8.73 9.02 9.83
C PHE A 112 -8.05 9.76 8.67
N GLY A 113 -7.90 11.09 8.75
CA GLY A 113 -7.41 11.88 7.62
C GLY A 113 -8.26 11.68 6.36
N GLN A 114 -7.67 11.21 5.26
CA GLN A 114 -8.37 10.86 4.01
C GLN A 114 -8.80 9.38 3.95
N ALA A 115 -8.48 8.58 4.97
CA ALA A 115 -8.86 7.19 5.07
C ALA A 115 -10.31 7.08 5.57
N ILE A 116 -11.25 6.88 4.63
CA ILE A 116 -12.68 6.75 4.93
C ILE A 116 -13.00 5.30 5.28
N ALA A 117 -13.52 5.05 6.48
CA ALA A 117 -14.04 3.74 6.88
C ALA A 117 -15.41 3.50 6.24
N SER A 118 -15.52 2.49 5.36
CA SER A 118 -16.78 2.10 4.73
C SER A 118 -16.73 0.67 4.18
N PRO A 119 -17.87 -0.01 3.98
CA PRO A 119 -17.89 -1.35 3.39
C PRO A 119 -17.25 -1.42 2.00
N GLU A 120 -17.44 -0.37 1.18
CA GLU A 120 -16.87 -0.25 -0.15
C GLU A 120 -15.35 -0.16 -0.08
N ASN A 121 -14.81 0.70 0.79
CA ASN A 121 -13.37 0.84 0.94
C ASN A 121 -12.72 -0.38 1.58
N ALA A 122 -13.37 -1.02 2.55
CA ALA A 122 -12.86 -2.23 3.18
C ALA A 122 -12.75 -3.39 2.17
N SER A 123 -13.80 -3.62 1.38
CA SER A 123 -13.79 -4.66 0.34
C SER A 123 -12.84 -4.34 -0.81
N LEU A 124 -12.74 -3.06 -1.20
CA LEU A 124 -11.77 -2.60 -2.20
C LEU A 124 -10.32 -2.81 -1.70
N TYR A 125 -10.03 -2.43 -0.47
CA TYR A 125 -8.70 -2.60 0.13
C TYR A 125 -8.32 -4.08 0.19
N PHE A 126 -9.21 -4.93 0.70
CA PHE A 126 -8.97 -6.37 0.80
C PHE A 126 -8.66 -6.98 -0.57
N LEU A 127 -9.47 -6.68 -1.59
CA LEU A 127 -9.22 -7.18 -2.94
C LEU A 127 -7.90 -6.66 -3.52
N ASN A 128 -7.63 -5.36 -3.38
CA ASN A 128 -6.44 -4.75 -3.93
C ASN A 128 -5.18 -5.31 -3.26
N PHE A 129 -5.16 -5.38 -1.93
CA PHE A 129 -4.06 -5.95 -1.15
C PHE A 129 -3.79 -7.42 -1.50
N VAL A 130 -4.81 -8.27 -1.57
CA VAL A 130 -4.61 -9.68 -1.91
C VAL A 130 -4.16 -9.84 -3.36
N SER A 131 -4.62 -8.99 -4.28
CA SER A 131 -4.11 -8.96 -5.66
C SER A 131 -2.61 -8.65 -5.71
N TRP A 132 -2.19 -7.64 -4.95
CA TRP A 132 -0.78 -7.28 -4.78
C TRP A 132 0.04 -8.39 -4.15
N ALA A 133 -0.42 -8.97 -3.04
CA ALA A 133 0.30 -10.03 -2.35
C ALA A 133 0.51 -11.26 -3.25
N ARG A 134 -0.50 -11.62 -4.06
CA ARG A 134 -0.38 -12.68 -5.07
C ARG A 134 0.63 -12.32 -6.17
N ALA A 135 0.55 -11.10 -6.71
CA ALA A 135 1.42 -10.64 -7.80
C ALA A 135 2.90 -10.53 -7.36
N GLU A 136 3.15 -10.02 -6.16
CA GLU A 136 4.49 -9.81 -5.60
C GLU A 136 5.02 -11.03 -4.82
N ASN A 137 4.22 -12.11 -4.73
CA ASN A 137 4.51 -13.32 -3.96
C ASN A 137 4.88 -13.03 -2.49
N VAL A 138 4.04 -12.24 -1.82
CA VAL A 138 4.24 -11.81 -0.42
C VAL A 138 3.33 -12.60 0.51
N LYS A 139 3.90 -13.17 1.58
CA LYS A 139 3.14 -13.82 2.66
C LYS A 139 2.52 -12.76 3.57
N TYR A 140 1.34 -13.04 4.11
CA TYR A 140 0.63 -12.09 4.95
C TYR A 140 -0.32 -12.75 5.95
N PHE A 141 -0.67 -11.99 6.99
CA PHE A 141 -1.89 -12.18 7.78
C PHE A 141 -2.76 -10.94 7.61
N TYR A 142 -3.97 -11.14 7.10
CA TYR A 142 -4.92 -10.03 6.91
C TYR A 142 -5.72 -9.82 8.20
N PHE A 143 -5.80 -8.58 8.63
CA PHE A 143 -6.49 -8.16 9.84
C PHE A 143 -7.89 -7.65 9.46
N GLU A 144 -8.97 -8.36 9.78
CA GLU A 144 -9.02 -9.61 10.55
C GLU A 144 -10.16 -10.54 10.09
N ALA A 145 -10.30 -11.71 10.74
CA ALA A 145 -11.36 -12.63 10.39
C ALA A 145 -12.75 -12.06 10.73
N PHE A 146 -13.01 -11.71 11.99
CA PHE A 146 -14.34 -11.32 12.45
C PHE A 146 -14.33 -9.94 13.09
N ASP A 147 -15.44 -9.23 12.99
CA ASP A 147 -15.64 -7.99 13.75
C ASP A 147 -15.59 -8.22 15.25
N GLU A 148 -14.67 -7.50 15.90
CA GLU A 148 -14.44 -7.55 17.33
C GLU A 148 -15.01 -6.31 18.03
N VAL A 149 -16.31 -6.31 18.31
CA VAL A 149 -17.04 -5.14 18.85
C VAL A 149 -16.41 -4.55 20.11
N TRP A 150 -15.77 -5.38 20.92
CA TRP A 150 -15.12 -4.96 22.16
C TRP A 150 -13.95 -3.98 21.93
N LYS A 151 -13.30 -3.98 20.75
CA LYS A 151 -12.21 -3.05 20.41
C LYS A 151 -12.62 -1.59 20.36
N ALA A 152 -13.92 -1.31 20.16
CA ALA A 152 -14.42 0.06 20.06
C ALA A 152 -14.10 0.94 21.27
N SER A 153 -13.94 0.36 22.47
CA SER A 153 -13.65 1.11 23.70
C SER A 153 -12.22 1.63 23.79
N TYR A 154 -11.27 1.11 23.00
CA TYR A 154 -9.86 1.50 23.07
C TYR A 154 -9.33 2.06 21.73
N GLU A 155 -9.82 1.53 20.61
CA GLU A 155 -9.39 1.94 19.25
C GLU A 155 -10.32 2.98 18.61
N GLY A 156 -11.41 3.35 19.30
CA GLY A 156 -12.49 4.16 18.75
C GLY A 156 -13.48 3.34 17.91
N PRO A 157 -14.55 3.95 17.39
CA PRO A 157 -15.64 3.24 16.72
C PRO A 157 -15.21 2.30 15.60
N GLN A 158 -14.15 2.64 14.87
CA GLN A 158 -13.58 1.84 13.78
C GLN A 158 -12.99 0.49 14.22
N GLY A 159 -12.55 0.38 15.49
CA GLY A 159 -11.98 -0.85 16.05
C GLY A 159 -12.93 -2.04 15.96
N ALA A 160 -14.25 -1.80 15.94
CA ALA A 160 -15.25 -2.85 15.85
C ALA A 160 -15.48 -3.42 14.45
N TYR A 161 -14.82 -2.91 13.40
CA TYR A 161 -15.24 -3.12 12.00
C TYR A 161 -14.14 -3.61 11.04
N TRP A 162 -13.07 -4.24 11.52
CA TRP A 162 -11.95 -4.73 10.68
C TRP A 162 -12.20 -6.09 10.02
N GLY A 163 -13.24 -6.83 10.44
CA GLY A 163 -13.48 -8.20 10.01
C GLY A 163 -13.85 -8.33 8.53
N ILE A 164 -13.38 -9.40 7.89
CA ILE A 164 -13.90 -9.93 6.62
C ILE A 164 -15.35 -10.43 6.82
N TRP A 165 -15.61 -11.04 7.96
CA TRP A 165 -16.94 -11.42 8.44
C TRP A 165 -17.37 -10.46 9.56
N ASP A 166 -18.68 -10.26 9.68
CA ASP A 166 -19.25 -9.52 10.80
C ASP A 166 -19.28 -10.36 12.09
N LYS A 167 -19.72 -9.74 13.18
CA LYS A 167 -19.85 -10.37 14.52
C LYS A 167 -20.82 -11.55 14.58
N THR A 168 -21.61 -11.76 13.52
CA THR A 168 -22.58 -12.86 13.38
C THR A 168 -22.11 -13.92 12.38
N PHE A 169 -20.82 -13.91 12.03
CA PHE A 169 -20.18 -14.84 11.10
C PHE A 169 -20.72 -14.72 9.67
N GLN A 170 -21.38 -13.61 9.32
CA GLN A 170 -21.80 -13.34 7.94
C GLN A 170 -20.70 -12.59 7.20
N MET A 171 -20.41 -13.03 5.97
CA MET A 171 -19.37 -12.39 5.16
C MET A 171 -19.84 -10.98 4.77
N LYS A 172 -18.96 -9.98 4.93
CA LYS A 172 -19.30 -8.61 4.57
C LYS A 172 -19.40 -8.42 3.06
N PRO A 173 -20.23 -7.46 2.59
CA PRO A 173 -20.38 -7.19 1.16
C PRO A 173 -19.05 -6.96 0.46
N GLY A 174 -18.89 -7.56 -0.73
CA GLY A 174 -17.70 -7.42 -1.57
C GLY A 174 -16.49 -8.27 -1.17
N MET A 175 -16.41 -8.79 0.06
CA MET A 175 -15.27 -9.62 0.50
C MET A 175 -15.16 -10.94 -0.26
N ILE A 176 -16.30 -11.49 -0.73
CA ILE A 176 -16.36 -12.74 -1.48
C ILE A 176 -15.50 -12.74 -2.75
N ARG A 177 -15.26 -11.57 -3.34
CA ARG A 177 -14.49 -11.40 -4.57
C ARG A 177 -13.10 -12.01 -4.48
N VAL A 178 -12.43 -11.83 -3.34
CA VAL A 178 -11.09 -12.40 -3.08
C VAL A 178 -11.12 -13.93 -3.07
N PHE A 179 -12.15 -14.52 -2.45
CA PHE A 179 -12.33 -15.97 -2.34
C PHE A 179 -12.78 -16.61 -3.66
N ASN A 180 -13.46 -15.84 -4.52
CA ASN A 180 -13.75 -16.22 -5.90
C ASN A 180 -12.53 -16.14 -6.83
N GLY A 181 -11.38 -15.67 -6.32
CA GLY A 181 -10.15 -15.56 -7.10
C GLY A 181 -10.08 -14.33 -7.99
N GLU A 182 -10.98 -13.35 -7.82
CA GLU A 182 -10.87 -12.06 -8.52
C GLU A 182 -9.57 -11.35 -8.15
N THR A 183 -9.08 -10.53 -9.07
CA THR A 183 -7.90 -9.69 -8.90
C THR A 183 -8.14 -8.29 -9.46
N MET A 184 -7.33 -7.34 -8.98
CA MET A 184 -7.23 -6.00 -9.52
C MET A 184 -5.98 -5.85 -10.39
N PRO A 185 -6.03 -5.00 -11.44
CA PRO A 185 -4.84 -4.63 -12.17
C PRO A 185 -3.86 -3.90 -11.25
N ASN A 186 -2.58 -3.97 -11.58
CA ASN A 186 -1.54 -3.30 -10.82
C ASN A 186 -1.78 -1.78 -10.75
N ASN A 187 -2.00 -1.29 -9.53
CA ASN A 187 -2.13 0.14 -9.20
C ASN A 187 -1.13 0.57 -8.10
N TRP A 188 -0.18 -0.31 -7.76
CA TRP A 188 0.73 -0.16 -6.64
C TRP A 188 2.16 0.11 -7.08
N SER A 189 2.59 -0.42 -8.22
CA SER A 189 3.91 -0.12 -8.75
C SER A 189 3.93 1.32 -9.19
N SER A 190 4.89 2.09 -8.68
CA SER A 190 5.30 3.34 -9.27
C SER A 190 6.09 3.08 -10.56
N GLU A 191 5.49 2.35 -11.50
CA GLU A 191 5.62 2.87 -12.85
C GLU A 191 4.90 4.22 -12.76
N THR A 192 5.67 5.30 -12.61
CA THR A 192 5.29 6.51 -13.33
C THR A 192 4.82 5.99 -14.68
N PRO A 193 3.56 6.24 -15.10
CA PRO A 193 3.25 6.11 -16.52
C PRO A 193 4.46 6.74 -17.19
N LYS A 194 5.18 6.01 -18.04
CA LYS A 194 6.18 6.67 -18.89
C LYS A 194 5.43 7.88 -19.39
N THR A 195 5.85 9.08 -18.98
CA THR A 195 5.22 10.29 -19.48
C THR A 195 5.55 10.23 -20.94
N ILE A 196 4.61 9.73 -21.75
CA ILE A 196 4.76 9.67 -23.18
C ILE A 196 4.74 11.15 -23.55
N PRO A 197 5.83 11.72 -24.09
CA PRO A 197 5.79 13.12 -24.50
C PRO A 197 4.63 13.32 -25.47
N GLY A 198 3.71 14.22 -25.13
CA GLY A 198 2.45 14.46 -25.83
C GLY A 198 1.21 13.75 -25.30
N ASP A 199 1.30 12.90 -24.27
CA ASP A 199 0.16 12.32 -23.54
C ASP A 199 -0.18 13.23 -22.34
N LEU A 200 -1.26 13.98 -22.45
CA LEU A 200 -1.65 15.06 -21.52
C LEU A 200 -2.78 14.66 -20.58
N ASP A 201 -3.51 13.58 -20.87
CA ASP A 201 -4.50 12.98 -19.96
C ASP A 201 -3.98 11.75 -19.21
N PHE A 202 -2.77 11.28 -19.56
CA PHE A 202 -2.04 10.17 -18.97
C PHE A 202 -2.72 8.81 -19.14
N ASP A 203 -3.47 8.63 -20.22
CA ASP A 203 -4.12 7.35 -20.56
C ASP A 203 -3.17 6.33 -21.22
N GLY A 204 -1.93 6.75 -21.52
CA GLY A 204 -0.90 5.93 -22.16
C GLY A 204 -0.91 5.95 -23.68
N ARG A 205 -1.65 6.88 -24.32
CA ARG A 205 -1.73 7.08 -25.78
C ARG A 205 -1.62 8.57 -26.11
N ILE A 206 -1.16 8.89 -27.33
CA ILE A 206 -1.24 10.27 -27.86
C ILE A 206 -2.40 10.30 -28.84
N THR A 207 -3.41 11.12 -28.54
CA THR A 207 -4.68 11.20 -29.26
C THR A 207 -5.08 12.64 -29.56
N VAL A 208 -6.17 12.81 -30.31
CA VAL A 208 -6.73 14.15 -30.60
C VAL A 208 -7.20 14.85 -29.32
N LEU A 209 -7.49 14.10 -28.26
CA LEU A 209 -7.83 14.67 -26.96
C LEU A 209 -6.62 15.41 -26.36
N ASP A 210 -5.42 14.83 -26.46
CA ASP A 210 -4.18 15.46 -26.01
C ASP A 210 -3.86 16.73 -26.81
N ALA A 211 -4.04 16.69 -28.13
CA ALA A 211 -3.88 17.88 -28.98
C ALA A 211 -4.90 18.98 -28.62
N THR A 212 -6.11 18.59 -28.20
CA THR A 212 -7.13 19.54 -27.74
C THR A 212 -6.73 20.13 -26.39
N LEU A 213 -6.25 19.31 -25.46
CA LEU A 213 -5.76 19.77 -24.16
C LEU A 213 -4.56 20.71 -24.30
N SER A 214 -3.61 20.41 -25.20
CA SER A 214 -2.44 21.26 -25.43
C SER A 214 -2.84 22.65 -25.92
N LEU A 215 -3.81 22.74 -26.83
CA LEU A 215 -4.36 24.00 -27.32
C LEU A 215 -5.10 24.78 -26.22
N ARG A 216 -5.86 24.09 -25.37
CA ARG A 216 -6.57 24.72 -24.24
C ARG A 216 -5.59 25.30 -23.23
N PHE A 217 -4.50 24.61 -22.93
CA PHE A 217 -3.42 25.13 -22.08
C PHE A 217 -2.71 26.33 -22.72
N LEU A 218 -2.38 26.23 -24.01
CA LEU A 218 -1.72 27.32 -24.76
C LEU A 218 -2.57 28.60 -24.80
N LEU A 219 -3.89 28.44 -24.95
CA LEU A 219 -4.85 29.55 -24.98
C LEU A 219 -5.24 30.06 -23.58
N GLY A 220 -4.72 29.44 -22.51
CA GLY A 220 -5.06 29.78 -21.13
C GLY A 220 -6.52 29.47 -20.76
N LEU A 221 -7.17 28.57 -21.50
CA LEU A 221 -8.54 28.12 -21.21
C LEU A 221 -8.57 27.17 -20.01
N ASP A 222 -7.48 26.41 -19.80
CA ASP A 222 -7.26 25.54 -18.64
C ASP A 222 -5.83 25.74 -18.08
N SER A 223 -5.63 25.39 -16.81
CA SER A 223 -4.31 25.43 -16.14
C SER A 223 -3.70 24.02 -16.04
N PRO A 224 -2.56 23.73 -16.69
CA PRO A 224 -1.94 22.42 -16.63
C PRO A 224 -1.25 22.15 -15.29
N SER A 225 -1.25 20.89 -14.85
CA SER A 225 -0.41 20.41 -13.75
C SER A 225 1.08 20.39 -14.14
N PRO A 226 2.03 20.34 -13.19
CA PRO A 226 3.47 20.23 -13.50
C PRO A 226 3.82 19.04 -14.40
N LYS A 227 3.10 17.92 -14.27
CA LYS A 227 3.28 16.75 -15.14
C LYS A 227 2.80 17.03 -16.56
N GLN A 228 1.68 17.73 -16.71
CA GLN A 228 1.14 18.09 -18.03
C GLN A 228 2.04 19.11 -18.71
N VAL A 229 2.63 20.06 -17.98
CA VAL A 229 3.66 20.96 -18.53
C VAL A 229 4.86 20.16 -19.06
N SER A 230 5.35 19.20 -18.27
CA SER A 230 6.47 18.34 -18.70
C SER A 230 6.13 17.41 -19.86
N ALA A 231 4.88 16.96 -19.99
CA ALA A 231 4.45 16.11 -21.10
C ALA A 231 4.13 16.92 -22.36
N ALA A 232 3.67 18.16 -22.20
CA ALA A 232 3.31 19.05 -23.30
C ALA A 232 4.53 19.66 -24.00
N ASP A 233 5.66 19.85 -23.31
CA ASP A 233 6.94 20.27 -23.91
C ASP A 233 7.62 19.10 -24.65
N ILE A 234 7.05 18.73 -25.80
CA ILE A 234 7.46 17.57 -26.59
C ILE A 234 8.76 17.82 -27.36
N ASN A 235 9.05 19.08 -27.69
CA ASN A 235 10.30 19.48 -28.34
C ASN A 235 11.44 19.79 -27.34
N ARG A 236 11.15 19.81 -26.04
CA ARG A 236 12.08 20.03 -24.91
C ARG A 236 12.73 21.42 -24.92
N ASN A 237 12.02 22.44 -25.38
CA ASN A 237 12.49 23.81 -25.39
C ASN A 237 12.21 24.55 -24.05
N GLY A 238 11.55 23.88 -23.11
CA GLY A 238 11.20 24.40 -21.79
C GLY A 238 9.91 25.22 -21.75
N LYS A 239 9.13 25.23 -22.83
CA LYS A 239 7.87 25.98 -22.96
C LYS A 239 6.83 25.12 -23.65
N LEU A 240 5.56 25.37 -23.33
CA LEU A 240 4.44 24.92 -24.16
C LEU A 240 4.14 26.01 -25.18
N ASP A 241 4.42 25.75 -26.46
CA ASP A 241 4.12 26.67 -27.54
C ASP A 241 3.36 25.99 -28.70
N ILE A 242 3.14 26.75 -29.78
CA ILE A 242 2.41 26.25 -30.95
C ILE A 242 3.13 25.09 -31.63
N GLY A 243 4.47 25.03 -31.55
CA GLY A 243 5.28 23.95 -32.08
C GLY A 243 4.98 22.64 -31.37
N ASP A 244 4.82 22.66 -30.04
CA ASP A 244 4.41 21.48 -29.28
C ASP A 244 3.01 21.01 -29.65
N CYS A 245 2.04 21.94 -29.74
CA CYS A 245 0.67 21.59 -30.10
C CYS A 245 0.59 20.93 -31.49
N ILE A 246 1.40 21.40 -32.45
CA ILE A 246 1.50 20.80 -33.78
C ILE A 246 2.11 19.39 -33.69
N MET A 247 3.18 19.21 -32.93
CA MET A 247 3.83 17.90 -32.78
C MET A 247 2.92 16.87 -32.10
N ILE A 248 2.19 17.27 -31.06
CA ILE A 248 1.18 16.42 -30.39
C ILE A 248 0.08 16.04 -31.39
N LEU A 249 -0.44 17.00 -32.17
CA LEU A 249 -1.45 16.73 -33.18
C LEU A 249 -0.94 15.78 -34.28
N ARG A 250 0.30 15.95 -34.76
CA ARG A 250 0.90 15.06 -35.77
C ARG A 250 0.99 13.63 -35.25
N LEU A 251 1.49 13.45 -34.03
CA LEU A 251 1.56 12.14 -33.39
C LEU A 251 0.16 11.52 -33.19
N ALA A 252 -0.81 12.32 -32.74
CA ALA A 252 -2.19 11.90 -32.54
C ALA A 252 -2.87 11.36 -33.82
N VAL A 253 -2.46 11.83 -34.99
CA VAL A 253 -2.99 11.39 -36.29
C VAL A 253 -2.05 10.44 -37.04
N GLY A 254 -1.01 9.92 -36.38
CA GLY A 254 -0.08 8.93 -36.94
C GLY A 254 0.96 9.50 -37.91
N LEU A 255 1.21 10.81 -37.89
CA LEU A 255 2.29 11.46 -38.63
C LEU A 255 3.55 11.50 -37.77
N ALA A 256 4.72 11.46 -38.42
CA ALA A 256 6.00 11.64 -37.73
C ALA A 256 6.07 13.04 -37.08
N ALA A 257 6.61 13.09 -35.85
CA ALA A 257 6.85 14.31 -35.08
C ALA A 257 7.73 15.31 -35.87
#